data_AF-A0A348V058-F1
#
_entry.id   AF-A0A348V058-F1
#
_cell.length_a   1.000
_cell.length_b   1.000
_cell.length_c   1.000
_cell.angle_alpha   90.00
_cell.angle_beta   90.00
_cell.angle_gamma   90.00
#
_symmetry.space_group_name_H-M   'P 1'
#
loop_
_entity.id
_entity.type
_entity.pdbx_description
1 polymer ?
#
loop_
_entity_poly.entity_id
_entity_poly.type
_entity_poly.pdbx_seq_one_letter_code
_entity_poly.pdbx_strand_id
1 'polypeptide(L)'
;MSEAKRKDDYQKALSLYNQGIKDFRKGDHDKALASFQELLEKYPEEHELVDRARVYISICERGAKKESISPRHLEDYLFYAQMKINQGDYPGALKLLEKALEYKREEARVYYLMATAYVQGGQAEEGLEALKKALQKDKSLAVMAQNEPDFEPIWEDKRFKVLVKLS
;
A
#
# COMPACT_ATOMS: atom_id res chain seq x y z
N MET A 1 -8.75 -38.57 28.73
CA MET A 1 -8.73 -38.79 27.27
C MET A 1 -7.74 -39.91 26.94
N SER A 2 -8.03 -40.75 25.95
CA SER A 2 -7.11 -41.82 25.54
C SER A 2 -5.88 -41.25 24.82
N GLU A 3 -4.75 -41.95 24.92
CA GLU A 3 -3.49 -41.58 24.28
C GLU A 3 -3.61 -41.53 22.75
N ALA A 4 -4.44 -42.40 22.17
CA ALA A 4 -4.76 -42.40 20.75
C ALA A 4 -5.50 -41.12 20.31
N LYS A 5 -6.43 -40.61 21.11
CA LYS A 5 -7.14 -39.36 20.83
C LYS A 5 -6.18 -38.16 20.86
N ARG A 6 -5.30 -38.10 21.85
CA ARG A 6 -4.30 -37.03 21.97
C ARG A 6 -3.38 -36.97 20.76
N LYS A 7 -2.93 -38.13 20.26
CA LYS A 7 -2.09 -38.22 19.06
C LYS A 7 -2.82 -37.79 17.79
N ASP A 8 -4.09 -38.13 17.66
CA ASP A 8 -4.94 -37.72 16.53
C ASP A 8 -5.20 -36.20 16.53
N ASP A 9 -5.56 -35.65 17.70
CA ASP A 9 -5.77 -34.21 17.88
C ASP A 9 -4.49 -33.41 17.54
N TYR A 10 -3.32 -33.87 18.01
CA TYR A 10 -2.03 -33.27 17.68
C TYR A 10 -1.74 -33.25 16.16
N GLN A 11 -2.00 -34.37 15.45
CA GLN A 11 -1.76 -34.42 14.01
C GLN A 11 -2.67 -33.47 13.23
N LYS A 12 -3.92 -33.34 13.66
CA LYS A 12 -4.87 -32.39 13.06
C LYS A 12 -4.48 -30.95 13.33
N ALA A 13 -4.07 -30.62 14.55
CA ALA A 13 -3.53 -29.30 14.90
C ALA A 13 -2.28 -28.96 14.07
N LEU A 14 -1.35 -29.92 13.93
CA LEU A 14 -0.14 -29.75 13.14
C LEU A 14 -0.44 -29.53 11.66
N SER A 15 -1.46 -30.21 11.11
CA SER A 15 -1.92 -30.01 9.73
C SER A 15 -2.43 -28.59 9.50
N LEU A 16 -3.30 -28.08 10.40
CA LEU A 16 -3.80 -26.70 10.35
C LEU A 16 -2.66 -25.68 10.45
N TYR A 17 -1.71 -25.91 11.36
CA TYR A 17 -0.54 -25.06 11.51
C TYR A 17 0.28 -24.99 10.21
N ASN A 18 0.60 -26.15 9.62
CA ASN A 18 1.39 -26.22 8.40
C ASN A 18 0.67 -25.59 7.20
N GLN A 19 -0.65 -25.73 7.12
CA GLN A 19 -1.45 -25.07 6.09
C GLN A 19 -1.43 -23.55 6.26
N GLY A 20 -1.60 -23.03 7.48
CA GLY A 20 -1.48 -21.61 7.76
C GLY A 20 -0.10 -21.04 7.39
N ILE A 21 0.99 -21.76 7.68
CA ILE A 21 2.35 -21.37 7.29
C ILE A 21 2.52 -21.37 5.77
N LYS A 22 1.96 -22.36 5.06
CA LYS A 22 2.03 -22.45 3.61
C LYS A 22 1.32 -21.26 2.95
N ASP A 23 0.15 -20.88 3.43
CA ASP A 23 -0.60 -19.75 2.89
C ASP A 23 0.06 -18.41 3.29
N PHE A 24 0.60 -18.30 4.50
CA PHE A 24 1.41 -17.15 4.93
C PHE A 24 2.60 -16.91 3.99
N ARG A 25 3.35 -17.97 3.64
CA ARG A 25 4.49 -17.89 2.71
C ARG A 25 4.10 -17.49 1.29
N LYS A 26 2.84 -17.71 0.90
CA LYS A 26 2.30 -17.25 -0.38
C LYS A 26 1.79 -15.82 -0.35
N GLY A 27 1.73 -15.18 0.82
CA GLY A 27 1.13 -13.86 1.00
C GLY A 27 -0.40 -13.88 1.16
N ASP A 28 -1.03 -15.06 1.19
CA ASP A 28 -2.47 -15.22 1.38
C ASP A 28 -2.82 -15.06 2.88
N HIS A 29 -2.68 -13.84 3.42
CA HIS A 29 -2.83 -13.56 4.86
C HIS A 29 -4.21 -13.92 5.42
N ASP A 30 -5.29 -13.76 4.64
CA ASP A 30 -6.65 -14.12 5.05
C ASP A 30 -6.82 -15.63 5.27
N LYS A 31 -6.27 -16.46 4.36
CA LYS A 31 -6.32 -17.92 4.48
C LYS A 31 -5.41 -18.43 5.60
N ALA A 32 -4.25 -17.78 5.76
CA ALA A 32 -3.35 -18.06 6.86
C ALA A 32 -4.05 -17.79 8.21
N LEU A 33 -4.73 -16.65 8.35
CA LEU A 33 -5.51 -16.30 9.54
C LEU A 33 -6.57 -17.35 9.86
N ALA A 34 -7.37 -17.76 8.86
CA ALA A 34 -8.40 -18.76 9.04
C ALA A 34 -7.84 -20.07 9.59
N SER A 35 -6.72 -20.57 9.03
CA SER A 35 -6.09 -21.82 9.46
C SER A 35 -5.55 -21.74 10.90
N PHE A 36 -4.95 -20.60 11.27
CA PHE A 36 -4.43 -20.40 12.62
C PHE A 36 -5.55 -20.20 13.65
N GLN A 37 -6.61 -19.48 13.31
CA GLN A 37 -7.78 -19.29 14.18
C GLN A 37 -8.52 -20.61 14.40
N GLU A 38 -8.70 -21.42 13.36
CA GLU A 38 -9.30 -22.75 13.48
C GLU A 38 -8.47 -23.67 14.39
N LEU A 39 -7.14 -23.58 14.35
CA LEU A 39 -6.26 -24.30 15.28
C LEU A 39 -6.52 -23.89 16.73
N LEU A 40 -6.58 -22.58 16.99
CA LEU A 40 -6.86 -22.02 18.32
C LEU A 40 -8.23 -22.43 18.86
N GLU A 41 -9.24 -22.52 18.00
CA GLU A 41 -10.61 -22.87 18.37
C GLU A 41 -10.78 -24.37 18.63
N LYS A 42 -10.25 -25.22 17.74
CA LYS A 42 -10.48 -26.67 17.78
C LYS A 42 -9.50 -27.41 18.69
N TYR A 43 -8.28 -26.89 18.87
CA TYR A 43 -7.21 -27.55 19.60
C TYR A 43 -6.50 -26.62 20.59
N PRO A 44 -7.23 -25.99 21.55
CA PRO A 44 -6.65 -25.03 22.50
C PRO A 44 -5.61 -25.66 23.46
N GLU A 45 -5.67 -26.97 23.65
CA GLU A 45 -4.76 -27.74 24.52
C GLU A 45 -3.38 -27.99 23.87
N GLU A 46 -3.24 -27.76 22.57
CA GLU A 46 -1.97 -27.89 21.85
C GLU A 46 -1.12 -26.62 22.00
N HIS A 47 -0.73 -26.32 23.24
CA HIS A 47 -0.17 -25.03 23.65
C HIS A 47 1.01 -24.55 22.78
N GLU A 48 1.94 -25.44 22.40
CA GLU A 48 3.08 -25.05 21.55
C GLU A 48 2.63 -24.54 20.17
N LEU A 49 1.68 -25.24 19.55
CA LEU A 49 1.17 -24.86 18.24
C LEU A 49 0.28 -23.62 18.32
N VAL A 50 -0.49 -23.48 19.40
CA VAL A 50 -1.31 -22.29 19.68
C VAL A 50 -0.44 -21.06 19.86
N ASP A 51 0.63 -21.13 20.66
CA ASP A 51 1.52 -20.00 20.90
C ASP A 51 2.21 -19.54 19.62
N ARG A 52 2.68 -20.50 18.81
CA ARG A 52 3.27 -20.20 17.50
C ARG A 52 2.25 -19.60 16.55
N ALA A 53 1.04 -20.16 16.48
CA ALA A 53 -0.04 -19.65 15.64
C ALA A 53 -0.43 -18.21 16.00
N ARG A 54 -0.46 -17.85 17.30
CA ARG A 54 -0.73 -16.48 17.77
C ARG A 54 0.29 -15.46 17.23
N VAL A 55 1.57 -15.84 17.13
CA VAL A 55 2.60 -14.96 16.55
C VAL A 55 2.26 -14.65 15.09
N TYR A 56 1.93 -15.68 14.30
CA TYR A 56 1.56 -15.48 12.89
C TYR A 56 0.24 -14.75 12.71
N ILE A 57 -0.76 -15.00 13.57
CA ILE A 57 -2.01 -14.20 13.59
C ILE A 57 -1.68 -12.73 13.79
N SER A 58 -0.83 -12.38 14.77
CA SER A 58 -0.46 -10.97 15.01
C SER A 58 0.22 -10.33 13.80
N ILE A 59 1.06 -11.08 13.07
CA ILE A 59 1.73 -10.59 11.86
C ILE A 59 0.71 -10.40 10.73
N CYS A 60 -0.15 -11.39 10.50
CA CYS A 60 -1.20 -11.32 9.49
C CYS A 60 -2.18 -10.19 9.78
N GLU A 61 -2.61 -9.99 11.03
CA GLU A 61 -3.53 -8.90 11.41
C GLU A 61 -2.89 -7.52 11.25
N ARG A 62 -1.58 -7.39 11.49
CA ARG A 62 -0.86 -6.14 11.23
C ARG A 62 -0.75 -5.84 9.74
N GLY A 63 -0.52 -6.86 8.91
CA GLY A 63 -0.50 -6.71 7.45
C GLY A 63 -1.89 -6.55 6.83
N ALA A 64 -2.91 -7.20 7.40
CA ALA A 64 -4.31 -7.19 6.95
C ALA A 64 -5.08 -5.97 7.47
N LYS A 65 -4.64 -5.35 8.57
CA LYS A 65 -4.80 -3.91 8.77
C LYS A 65 -4.00 -3.21 7.66
N LYS A 66 -4.53 -3.27 6.43
CA LYS A 66 -4.53 -2.12 5.53
C LYS A 66 -4.95 -0.99 6.43
N GLU A 67 -3.98 -0.18 6.80
CA GLU A 67 -4.12 0.99 7.64
C GLU A 67 -5.39 1.69 7.16
N SER A 68 -6.50 1.50 7.88
CA SER A 68 -7.79 2.06 7.53
C SER A 68 -7.74 3.50 8.01
N ILE A 69 -6.77 4.22 7.46
CA ILE A 69 -6.57 5.59 7.79
C ILE A 69 -7.67 6.30 7.05
N SER A 70 -8.57 6.88 7.81
CA SER A 70 -9.67 7.67 7.29
C SER A 70 -9.12 9.08 7.14
N PRO A 71 -8.65 9.49 5.94
CA PRO A 71 -8.07 10.80 5.76
C PRO A 71 -9.24 11.80 5.87
N ARG A 72 -9.14 12.76 6.79
CA ARG A 72 -10.24 13.66 7.14
C ARG A 72 -10.11 15.00 6.44
N HIS A 73 -8.88 15.40 6.14
CA HIS A 73 -8.56 16.68 5.53
C HIS A 73 -7.61 16.50 4.35
N LEU A 74 -7.49 17.52 3.51
CA LEU A 74 -6.67 17.52 2.30
C LEU A 74 -5.23 17.06 2.58
N GLU A 75 -4.66 17.54 3.68
CA GLU A 75 -3.29 17.26 4.12
C GLU A 75 -3.08 15.77 4.40
N ASP A 76 -4.08 15.08 4.96
CA ASP A 76 -4.01 13.64 5.20
C ASP A 76 -3.93 12.89 3.86
N TYR A 77 -4.78 13.25 2.90
CA TYR A 77 -4.76 12.61 1.57
C TYR A 77 -3.42 12.81 0.87
N LEU A 78 -2.85 14.02 0.93
CA LEU A 78 -1.53 14.31 0.36
C LEU A 78 -0.43 13.49 1.03
N PHE A 79 -0.43 13.42 2.35
CA PHE A 79 0.54 12.64 3.12
C PHE A 79 0.47 11.15 2.75
N TYR A 80 -0.72 10.56 2.76
CA TYR A 80 -0.89 9.15 2.42
C TYR A 80 -0.60 8.85 0.95
N ALA A 81 -0.95 9.75 0.04
CA ALA A 81 -0.59 9.60 -1.37
C ALA A 81 0.92 9.56 -1.55
N GLN A 82 1.67 10.45 -0.88
CA GLN A 82 3.14 10.42 -0.91
C GLN A 82 3.69 9.11 -0.33
N MET A 83 3.15 8.62 0.79
CA MET A 83 3.57 7.33 1.35
C MET A 83 3.35 6.19 0.35
N LYS A 84 2.22 6.21 -0.38
CA LYS A 84 1.91 5.21 -1.41
C LYS A 84 2.83 5.30 -2.62
N ILE A 85 3.18 6.50 -3.08
CA ILE A 85 4.20 6.71 -4.11
C ILE A 85 5.53 6.11 -3.68
N ASN A 86 5.98 6.39 -2.45
CA ASN A 86 7.25 5.88 -1.93
C ASN A 86 7.27 4.34 -1.78
N GLN A 87 6.09 3.72 -1.65
CA GLN A 87 5.92 2.27 -1.63
C GLN A 87 5.81 1.64 -3.03
N GLY A 88 5.80 2.44 -4.10
CA GLY A 88 5.56 2.00 -5.47
C GLY A 88 4.09 1.68 -5.79
N ASP A 89 3.15 1.97 -4.87
CA ASP A 89 1.71 1.78 -5.06
C ASP A 89 1.10 3.03 -5.70
N TYR A 90 1.47 3.30 -6.95
CA TYR A 90 0.99 4.45 -7.71
C TYR A 90 -0.54 4.45 -7.93
N PRO A 91 -1.19 3.31 -8.26
CA PRO A 91 -2.64 3.27 -8.36
C PRO A 91 -3.34 3.59 -7.03
N GLY A 92 -2.77 3.15 -5.90
CA GLY A 92 -3.25 3.50 -4.57
C GLY A 92 -3.10 4.99 -4.25
N ALA A 93 -1.97 5.58 -4.63
CA ALA A 93 -1.73 7.02 -4.49
C ALA A 93 -2.73 7.86 -5.28
N LEU A 94 -2.97 7.50 -6.56
CA LEU A 94 -3.91 8.22 -7.42
C LEU A 94 -5.34 8.22 -6.87
N LYS A 95 -5.81 7.09 -6.32
CA LYS A 95 -7.13 7.03 -5.66
C LYS A 95 -7.25 7.97 -4.45
N LEU A 96 -6.16 8.16 -3.71
CA LEU A 96 -6.14 9.11 -2.59
C LEU A 96 -6.16 10.57 -3.10
N LEU A 97 -5.43 10.85 -4.18
CA LEU A 97 -5.35 12.18 -4.79
C LEU A 97 -6.67 12.57 -5.48
N GLU A 98 -7.37 11.63 -6.09
CA GLU A 98 -8.73 11.84 -6.63
C GLU A 98 -9.69 12.27 -5.51
N LYS A 99 -9.66 11.59 -4.37
CA LYS A 99 -10.44 11.99 -3.18
C LYS A 99 -9.99 13.35 -2.66
N ALA A 100 -8.70 13.67 -2.68
CA ALA A 100 -8.20 14.98 -2.27
C ALA A 100 -8.83 16.13 -3.10
N LEU A 101 -9.03 15.92 -4.40
CA LEU A 101 -9.69 16.89 -5.29
C LEU A 101 -11.18 17.09 -4.98
N GLU A 102 -11.85 16.15 -4.30
CA GLU A 102 -13.22 16.33 -3.84
C GLU A 102 -13.30 17.38 -2.72
N TYR A 103 -12.27 17.49 -1.87
CA TYR A 103 -12.19 18.48 -0.79
C TYR A 103 -11.81 19.87 -1.32
N LYS A 104 -10.76 19.92 -2.13
CA LYS A 104 -10.30 21.17 -2.75
C LYS A 104 -9.99 20.92 -4.21
N ARG A 105 -10.99 21.26 -5.03
CA ARG A 105 -10.82 21.28 -6.49
C ARG A 105 -9.67 22.22 -6.84
N GLU A 106 -8.83 21.75 -7.76
CA GLU A 106 -7.73 22.51 -8.33
C GLU A 106 -6.56 22.88 -7.40
N GLU A 107 -6.24 22.04 -6.42
CA GLU A 107 -5.02 22.21 -5.59
C GLU A 107 -3.76 21.83 -6.38
N ALA A 108 -2.80 22.76 -6.50
CA ALA A 108 -1.54 22.56 -7.23
C ALA A 108 -0.75 21.34 -6.74
N ARG A 109 -0.63 21.17 -5.42
CA ARG A 109 0.07 20.04 -4.79
C ARG A 109 -0.54 18.69 -5.13
N VAL A 110 -1.87 18.62 -5.26
CA VAL A 110 -2.54 17.36 -5.63
C VAL A 110 -2.14 16.97 -7.05
N TYR A 111 -2.21 17.91 -8.01
CA TYR A 111 -1.78 17.63 -9.38
C TYR A 111 -0.29 17.31 -9.50
N TYR A 112 0.55 17.93 -8.67
CA TYR A 112 1.99 17.61 -8.64
C TYR A 112 2.24 16.17 -8.20
N LEU A 113 1.60 15.72 -7.11
CA LEU A 113 1.71 14.33 -6.66
C LEU A 113 1.08 13.34 -7.66
N MET A 114 0.02 13.72 -8.35
CA MET A 114 -0.54 12.90 -9.43
C MET A 114 0.49 12.75 -10.57
N ALA A 115 1.18 13.84 -10.93
CA ALA A 115 2.23 13.81 -11.93
C ALA A 115 3.37 12.87 -11.54
N THR A 116 3.86 12.98 -10.30
CA THR A 116 4.86 12.04 -9.76
C THR A 116 4.39 10.60 -9.83
N ALA A 117 3.17 10.30 -9.36
CA ALA A 117 2.63 8.94 -9.36
C ALA A 117 2.50 8.37 -10.78
N TYR A 118 2.03 9.17 -11.75
CA TYR A 118 1.93 8.75 -13.14
C TYR A 118 3.31 8.49 -13.76
N VAL A 119 4.27 9.41 -13.60
CA VAL A 119 5.61 9.26 -14.17
C VAL A 119 6.33 8.04 -13.62
N GLN A 120 6.31 7.87 -12.29
CA GLN A 120 6.93 6.72 -11.63
C GLN A 120 6.20 5.41 -11.95
N GLY A 121 4.91 5.47 -12.27
CA GLY A 121 4.12 4.35 -12.80
C GLY A 121 4.30 4.07 -14.29
N GLY A 122 5.17 4.81 -15.00
CA GLY A 122 5.43 4.64 -16.43
C GLY A 122 4.38 5.29 -17.35
N GLN A 123 3.46 6.07 -16.79
CA GLN A 123 2.39 6.79 -17.50
C GLN A 123 2.83 8.24 -17.79
N ALA A 124 3.84 8.39 -18.66
CA ALA A 124 4.48 9.69 -18.91
C ALA A 124 3.51 10.76 -19.48
N GLU A 125 2.56 10.36 -20.33
CA GLU A 125 1.59 11.27 -20.94
C GLU A 125 0.67 11.91 -19.89
N GLU A 126 0.06 11.09 -19.04
CA GLU A 126 -0.78 11.53 -17.94
C GLU A 126 0.02 12.35 -16.91
N GLY A 127 1.27 11.94 -16.68
CA GLY A 127 2.22 12.67 -15.83
C GLY A 127 2.47 14.09 -16.30
N LEU A 128 2.71 14.28 -17.60
CA LEU A 128 2.93 15.60 -18.20
C LEU A 128 1.68 16.49 -18.11
N GLU A 129 0.49 15.94 -18.37
CA GLU A 129 -0.76 16.69 -18.27
C GLU A 129 -1.08 17.08 -16.82
N ALA A 130 -0.82 16.20 -15.86
CA ALA A 130 -0.94 16.51 -14.44
C ALA A 130 0.07 17.58 -14.00
N LEU A 131 1.34 17.47 -14.42
CA LEU A 131 2.37 18.45 -14.09
C LEU A 131 2.02 19.82 -14.65
N LYS A 132 1.56 19.89 -15.91
CA LYS A 132 1.09 21.12 -16.53
C LYS A 132 -0.03 21.79 -15.72
N LYS A 133 -1.00 21.04 -15.22
CA LYS A 133 -2.06 21.57 -14.33
C LYS A 133 -1.48 22.10 -13.02
N ALA A 134 -0.53 21.38 -12.41
CA ALA A 134 0.15 21.84 -11.21
C ALA A 134 0.85 23.19 -11.44
N LEU A 135 1.64 23.30 -12.50
CA LEU A 135 2.40 24.51 -12.84
C LEU A 135 1.53 25.70 -13.26
N GLN A 136 0.34 25.45 -13.84
CA GLN A 136 -0.63 26.50 -14.10
C GLN A 136 -1.18 27.15 -12.82
N LYS A 137 -1.17 26.42 -11.70
CA LYS A 137 -1.69 26.89 -10.41
C LYS A 137 -0.59 27.43 -9.52
N ASP A 138 0.56 26.77 -9.51
CA ASP A 138 1.74 27.20 -8.79
C ASP A 138 3.00 26.95 -9.64
N LYS A 139 3.52 28.03 -10.19
CA LYS A 139 4.72 28.04 -11.04
C LYS A 139 6.00 27.70 -10.28
N SER A 140 6.03 27.90 -8.96
CA SER A 140 7.23 27.62 -8.16
C SER A 140 7.57 26.14 -8.12
N LEU A 141 6.57 25.28 -8.34
CA LEU A 141 6.72 23.82 -8.43
C LEU A 141 7.60 23.38 -9.61
N ALA A 142 7.86 24.24 -10.60
CA ALA A 142 8.74 23.92 -11.72
C ALA A 142 10.19 23.68 -11.28
N VAL A 143 10.66 24.47 -10.32
CA VAL A 143 11.99 24.29 -9.73
C VAL A 143 12.06 22.96 -9.01
N MET A 144 11.00 22.58 -8.28
CA MET A 144 10.94 21.26 -7.64
C MET A 144 10.96 20.14 -8.69
N ALA A 145 10.11 20.21 -9.71
CA ALA A 145 10.05 19.19 -10.76
C ALA A 145 11.40 18.98 -11.49
N GLN A 146 12.18 20.04 -11.68
CA GLN A 146 13.51 19.95 -12.31
C GLN A 146 14.56 19.25 -11.45
N ASN A 147 14.41 19.30 -10.11
CA ASN A 147 15.45 18.86 -9.18
C ASN A 147 15.12 17.55 -8.47
N GLU A 148 13.85 17.13 -8.46
CA GLU A 148 13.43 15.87 -7.85
C GLU A 148 13.60 14.68 -8.81
N PRO A 149 14.15 13.54 -8.35
CA PRO A 149 14.37 12.34 -9.17
C PRO A 149 13.05 11.67 -9.61
N ASP A 150 11.94 12.04 -8.98
CA ASP A 150 10.58 11.62 -9.35
C ASP A 150 10.24 11.87 -10.83
N PHE A 151 10.89 12.85 -11.47
CA PHE A 151 10.70 13.17 -12.88
C PHE A 151 11.85 12.72 -13.79
N GLU A 152 12.87 12.04 -13.25
CA GLU A 152 13.99 11.48 -14.02
C GLU A 152 13.54 10.72 -15.28
N PRO A 153 12.50 9.85 -15.23
CA PRO A 153 12.07 9.11 -16.42
C PRO A 153 11.65 9.99 -17.60
N ILE A 154 11.29 11.26 -17.36
CA ILE A 154 10.84 12.20 -18.38
C ILE A 154 11.73 13.44 -18.52
N TRP A 155 12.89 13.50 -17.86
CA TRP A 155 13.78 14.66 -17.94
C TRP A 155 14.21 14.97 -19.38
N GLU A 156 14.40 13.95 -20.21
CA GLU A 156 14.76 14.11 -21.63
C GLU A 156 13.56 14.40 -22.55
N ASP A 157 12.32 14.32 -22.06
CA ASP A 157 11.14 14.66 -22.84
C ASP A 157 11.12 16.17 -23.14
N LYS A 158 11.01 16.52 -24.43
CA LYS A 158 10.99 17.91 -24.88
C LYS A 158 9.82 18.70 -24.25
N ARG A 159 8.68 18.05 -24.04
CA ARG A 159 7.48 18.66 -23.43
C ARG A 159 7.73 18.97 -21.97
N PHE A 160 8.38 18.06 -21.23
CA PHE A 160 8.79 18.30 -19.85
C PHE A 160 9.72 19.51 -19.77
N LYS A 161 10.79 19.53 -20.58
CA LYS A 161 11.76 20.64 -20.65
C LYS A 161 11.07 21.98 -20.95
N VAL A 162 10.04 22.00 -21.79
CA VAL A 162 9.26 23.20 -22.10
C VAL A 162 8.39 23.62 -20.91
N LEU A 163 7.67 22.69 -20.28
CA LEU A 163 6.80 22.98 -19.14
C LEU A 163 7.57 23.65 -18.01
N VAL A 164 8.71 23.09 -17.62
CA VAL A 164 9.47 23.59 -16.47
C VAL A 164 10.30 24.84 -16.77
N LYS A 165 10.52 25.19 -18.05
CA LYS A 165 11.18 26.45 -18.45
C LYS A 165 10.24 27.64 -18.56
N LEU A 166 8.95 27.40 -18.83
CA LEU A 166 7.93 28.44 -19.05
C LEU A 166 7.21 28.87 -17.76
N SER A 167 7.64 28.37 -16.61
CA SER A 167 7.00 28.58 -15.31
C SER A 167 7.46 29.87 -14.67
#